data_AF-A0A1Y1W5T3-F1
#
_entry.id   AF-A0A1Y1W5T3-F1
#
_cell.length_a   1.000
_cell.length_b   1.000
_cell.length_c   1.000
_cell.angle_alpha   90.00
_cell.angle_beta   90.00
_cell.angle_gamma   90.00
#
_symmetry.space_group_name_H-M   'P 1'
#
loop_
_entity.id
_entity.type
_entity.pdbx_description
1 polymer ?
#
loop_
_entity_poly.entity_id
_entity_poly.type
_entity_poly.pdbx_seq_one_letter_code
_entity_poly.pdbx_strand_id
1 'polypeptide(L)'
;MNEEDPTTFASPEEEIAYWRNQTLNLREDLANKEYELEDFQVQSAELEGELESEIERLEAINRELRTKNERYKFDIDELKDKYQKAQLKAGEDLASIERELQFVRSQQEYYKSRTRELEQDNDDLERNERAAKSSLTDMEFRLSRAVEENSHLLSEVQTKKILVDEVQRLKDELKDLNLELNVVRSRNSRVVPQNSGLSKSSANIDAGNGENPARMVHDIMSRVKDLESRLAGARTKVTPLIGSSGKYATVHARLARNRTIASPKSLAGSHHADSLQRPTNLRSLVSGEGRGVDMHQPSTVGSTLVEQRLAKSRLARSEMQQRMARSELHTVPQRRQA
;
A
#
# COMPACT_ATOMS: atom_id res chain seq x y z
N MET A 1 -76.12 -59.79 -76.60
CA MET A 1 -77.11 -59.44 -77.64
C MET A 1 -78.14 -60.55 -77.69
N ASN A 2 -79.37 -60.30 -78.13
CA ASN A 2 -80.33 -61.38 -78.35
C ASN A 2 -80.15 -61.83 -79.81
N GLU A 3 -79.38 -62.89 -80.02
CA GLU A 3 -79.42 -63.63 -81.27
C GLU A 3 -80.60 -64.61 -81.17
N GLU A 4 -81.55 -64.51 -82.08
CA GLU A 4 -82.64 -65.48 -82.18
C GLU A 4 -82.12 -66.71 -82.93
N ASP A 5 -82.12 -67.88 -82.29
CA ASP A 5 -81.79 -69.15 -82.95
C ASP A 5 -82.67 -69.31 -84.21
N PRO A 6 -82.09 -69.49 -85.42
CA PRO A 6 -82.87 -69.65 -86.64
C PRO A 6 -83.57 -71.01 -86.64
N THR A 7 -84.84 -71.04 -86.23
CA THR A 7 -85.64 -72.29 -86.07
C THR A 7 -86.12 -72.91 -87.38
N THR A 8 -85.65 -72.47 -88.55
CA THR A 8 -86.05 -73.00 -89.86
C THR A 8 -84.97 -72.73 -90.91
N PHE A 9 -84.54 -73.78 -91.62
CA PHE A 9 -83.53 -73.74 -92.69
C PHE A 9 -84.14 -74.28 -94.00
N ALA A 10 -83.62 -73.87 -95.16
CA ALA A 10 -84.13 -74.28 -96.47
C ALA A 10 -83.57 -75.63 -96.96
N SER A 11 -82.42 -76.08 -96.43
CA SER A 11 -81.88 -77.43 -96.59
C SER A 11 -81.25 -77.91 -95.26
N PRO A 12 -81.27 -79.22 -94.95
CA PRO A 12 -80.44 -79.79 -93.87
C PRO A 12 -78.94 -79.44 -94.00
N GLU A 13 -78.46 -79.16 -95.22
CA GLU A 13 -77.07 -78.74 -95.46
C GLU A 13 -76.81 -77.30 -94.99
N GLU A 14 -77.84 -76.44 -95.04
CA GLU A 14 -77.80 -75.06 -94.54
C GLU A 14 -77.87 -75.04 -93.00
N GLU A 15 -78.68 -75.91 -92.39
CA GLU A 15 -78.69 -76.16 -90.94
C GLU A 15 -77.31 -76.62 -90.43
N ILE A 16 -76.73 -77.63 -91.09
CA ILE A 16 -75.38 -78.13 -90.77
C ILE A 16 -74.32 -77.05 -90.99
N ALA A 17 -74.46 -76.21 -92.02
CA ALA A 17 -73.55 -75.08 -92.26
C ALA A 17 -73.67 -74.02 -91.16
N TYR A 18 -74.89 -73.63 -90.76
CA TYR A 18 -75.13 -72.67 -89.70
C TYR A 18 -74.55 -73.13 -88.36
N TRP A 19 -74.90 -74.34 -87.90
CA TRP A 19 -74.39 -74.85 -86.61
C TRP A 19 -72.88 -75.11 -86.64
N ARG A 20 -72.29 -75.48 -87.79
CA ARG A 20 -70.83 -75.51 -87.95
C ARG A 20 -70.22 -74.11 -87.83
N ASN A 21 -70.84 -73.09 -88.41
CA ASN A 21 -70.33 -71.73 -88.34
C ASN A 21 -70.46 -71.17 -86.90
N GLN A 22 -71.60 -71.38 -86.24
CA GLN A 22 -71.80 -70.93 -84.86
C GLN A 22 -70.87 -71.65 -83.87
N THR A 23 -70.57 -72.95 -84.07
CA THR A 23 -69.56 -73.66 -83.25
C THR A 23 -68.11 -73.31 -83.58
N LEU A 24 -67.84 -72.71 -84.74
CA LEU A 24 -66.55 -72.07 -85.05
C LEU A 24 -66.46 -70.68 -84.39
N ASN A 25 -67.47 -69.83 -84.55
CA ASN A 25 -67.56 -68.51 -83.92
C ASN A 25 -67.41 -68.59 -82.40
N LEU A 26 -68.21 -69.44 -81.73
CA LEU A 26 -68.14 -69.65 -80.28
C LEU A 26 -66.77 -70.19 -79.82
N ARG A 27 -66.04 -70.89 -80.68
CA ARG A 27 -64.67 -71.36 -80.40
C ARG A 27 -63.65 -70.25 -80.56
N GLU A 28 -63.82 -69.37 -81.55
CA GLU A 28 -63.00 -68.18 -81.75
C GLU A 28 -63.22 -67.17 -80.60
N ASP A 29 -64.47 -66.89 -80.23
CA ASP A 29 -64.81 -66.09 -79.05
C ASP A 29 -64.23 -66.68 -77.76
N LEU A 30 -64.34 -67.99 -77.54
CA LEU A 30 -63.77 -68.65 -76.37
C LEU A 30 -62.24 -68.50 -76.34
N ALA A 31 -61.55 -68.74 -77.46
CA ALA A 31 -60.09 -68.56 -77.55
C ALA A 31 -59.68 -67.09 -77.36
N ASN A 32 -60.44 -66.13 -77.89
CA ASN A 32 -60.23 -64.70 -77.66
C ASN A 32 -60.40 -64.32 -76.19
N LYS A 33 -61.37 -64.92 -75.47
CA LYS A 33 -61.57 -64.68 -74.03
C LYS A 33 -60.58 -65.42 -73.14
N GLU A 34 -60.06 -66.57 -73.55
CA GLU A 34 -58.91 -67.21 -72.89
C GLU A 34 -57.67 -66.32 -73.03
N TYR A 35 -57.40 -65.76 -74.21
CA TYR A 35 -56.27 -64.85 -74.45
C TYR A 35 -56.41 -63.51 -73.70
N GLU A 36 -57.58 -62.85 -73.73
CA GLU A 36 -57.85 -61.63 -72.94
C GLU A 36 -57.65 -61.87 -71.42
N LEU A 37 -58.00 -63.06 -70.94
CA LEU A 37 -57.83 -63.43 -69.53
C LEU A 37 -56.37 -63.73 -69.17
N GLU A 38 -55.61 -64.37 -70.06
CA GLU A 38 -54.17 -64.60 -69.89
C GLU A 38 -53.40 -63.26 -69.86
N ASP A 39 -53.67 -62.37 -70.82
CA ASP A 39 -53.08 -61.01 -70.88
C ASP A 39 -53.40 -60.20 -69.62
N PHE A 40 -54.66 -60.21 -69.16
CA PHE A 40 -55.05 -59.56 -67.91
C PHE A 40 -54.36 -60.15 -66.66
N GLN A 41 -54.18 -61.48 -66.61
CA GLN A 41 -53.48 -62.14 -65.50
C GLN A 41 -51.98 -61.77 -65.47
N VAL A 42 -51.33 -61.70 -66.64
CA VAL A 42 -49.94 -61.25 -66.74
C VAL A 42 -49.83 -59.79 -66.32
N GLN A 43 -50.68 -58.90 -66.82
CA GLN A 43 -50.66 -57.47 -66.45
C GLN A 43 -50.94 -57.22 -64.97
N SER A 44 -51.82 -58.01 -64.33
CA SER A 44 -52.03 -57.94 -62.87
C SER A 44 -50.78 -58.37 -62.11
N ALA A 45 -50.15 -59.48 -62.49
CA ALA A 45 -48.94 -59.98 -61.85
C ALA A 45 -47.72 -59.05 -62.03
N GLU A 46 -47.58 -58.40 -63.19
CA GLU A 46 -46.55 -57.39 -63.43
C GLU A 46 -46.78 -56.15 -62.55
N LEU A 47 -48.02 -55.63 -62.49
CA LEU A 47 -48.38 -54.49 -61.64
C LEU A 47 -48.21 -54.79 -60.14
N GLU A 48 -48.60 -55.99 -59.70
CA GLU A 48 -48.40 -56.46 -58.32
C GLU A 48 -46.90 -56.49 -57.98
N GLY A 49 -46.04 -57.01 -58.88
CA GLY A 49 -44.59 -57.00 -58.72
C GLY A 49 -43.96 -55.59 -58.69
N GLU A 50 -44.46 -54.65 -59.50
CA GLU A 50 -44.04 -53.24 -59.43
C GLU A 50 -44.41 -52.59 -58.07
N LEU A 51 -45.62 -52.88 -57.57
CA LEU A 51 -46.10 -52.37 -56.28
C LEU A 51 -45.33 -52.97 -55.10
N GLU A 52 -45.03 -54.27 -55.10
CA GLU A 52 -44.20 -54.92 -54.08
C GLU A 52 -42.78 -54.33 -54.06
N SER A 53 -42.17 -54.14 -55.23
CA SER A 53 -40.85 -53.52 -55.39
C SER A 53 -40.80 -52.08 -54.84
N GLU A 54 -41.83 -51.26 -55.13
CA GLU A 54 -41.94 -49.91 -54.57
C GLU A 54 -42.17 -49.92 -53.05
N ILE A 55 -42.95 -50.87 -52.52
CA ILE A 55 -43.13 -51.06 -51.08
C ILE A 55 -41.80 -51.41 -50.40
N GLU A 56 -41.05 -52.40 -50.90
CA GLU A 56 -39.74 -52.76 -50.33
C GLU A 56 -38.76 -51.58 -50.34
N ARG A 57 -38.74 -50.82 -51.44
CA ARG A 57 -37.90 -49.63 -51.61
C ARG A 57 -38.28 -48.53 -50.62
N LEU A 58 -39.57 -48.27 -50.44
CA LEU A 58 -40.08 -47.30 -49.46
C LEU A 58 -39.79 -47.75 -48.02
N GLU A 59 -39.93 -49.04 -47.69
CA GLU A 59 -39.58 -49.58 -46.38
C GLU A 59 -38.07 -49.51 -46.10
N ALA A 60 -37.22 -49.78 -47.10
CA ALA A 60 -35.77 -49.62 -46.98
C ALA A 60 -35.40 -48.18 -46.65
N ILE A 61 -35.98 -47.21 -47.36
CA ILE A 61 -35.80 -45.77 -47.10
C ILE A 61 -36.36 -45.38 -45.72
N ASN A 62 -37.52 -45.91 -45.32
CA ASN A 62 -38.12 -45.62 -44.03
C ASN A 62 -37.23 -46.13 -42.88
N ARG A 63 -36.68 -47.34 -43.00
CA ARG A 63 -35.68 -47.91 -42.07
C ARG A 63 -34.41 -47.05 -42.01
N GLU A 64 -33.87 -46.65 -43.16
CA GLU A 64 -32.68 -45.79 -43.20
C GLU A 64 -32.93 -44.43 -42.52
N LEU A 65 -34.06 -43.77 -42.81
CA LEU A 65 -34.46 -42.50 -42.20
C LEU A 65 -34.68 -42.61 -40.68
N ARG A 66 -35.23 -43.73 -40.17
CA ARG A 66 -35.33 -43.99 -38.72
C ARG A 66 -33.95 -44.05 -38.07
N THR A 67 -33.02 -44.84 -38.61
CA THR A 67 -31.66 -44.95 -38.03
C THR A 67 -30.88 -43.63 -38.10
N LYS A 68 -31.07 -42.81 -39.15
CA LYS A 68 -30.54 -41.44 -39.23
C LYS A 68 -31.15 -40.54 -38.14
N ASN A 69 -32.46 -40.61 -37.93
CA ASN A 69 -33.17 -39.84 -36.90
C ASN A 69 -32.72 -40.20 -35.48
N GLU A 70 -32.48 -41.50 -35.20
CA GLU A 70 -31.95 -42.00 -33.93
C GLU A 70 -30.51 -41.54 -33.68
N ARG A 71 -29.64 -41.59 -34.70
CA ARG A 71 -28.28 -41.02 -34.62
C ARG A 71 -28.30 -39.53 -34.31
N TYR A 72 -29.09 -38.75 -35.05
CA TYR A 72 -29.18 -37.30 -34.80
C TYR A 72 -29.75 -36.96 -33.42
N LYS A 73 -30.66 -37.77 -32.85
CA LYS A 73 -31.10 -37.62 -31.45
C LYS A 73 -29.93 -37.85 -30.48
N PHE A 74 -29.16 -38.92 -30.66
CA PHE A 74 -27.98 -39.20 -29.86
C PHE A 74 -26.93 -38.07 -29.96
N ASP A 75 -26.61 -37.63 -31.17
CA ASP A 75 -25.66 -36.53 -31.41
C ASP A 75 -26.12 -35.23 -30.72
N ILE A 76 -27.42 -34.92 -30.78
CA ILE A 76 -28.03 -33.76 -30.13
C ILE A 76 -27.92 -33.85 -28.60
N ASP A 77 -28.18 -35.02 -28.01
CA ASP A 77 -28.13 -35.19 -26.55
C ASP A 77 -26.68 -35.25 -26.02
N GLU A 78 -25.74 -35.83 -26.78
CA GLU A 78 -24.31 -35.78 -26.49
C GLU A 78 -23.77 -34.33 -26.56
N LEU A 79 -24.22 -33.54 -27.54
CA LEU A 79 -23.88 -32.11 -27.65
C LEU A 79 -24.48 -31.26 -26.52
N LYS A 80 -25.70 -31.57 -26.05
CA LYS A 80 -26.29 -30.92 -24.86
C LYS A 80 -25.47 -31.21 -23.61
N ASP A 81 -25.10 -32.47 -23.37
CA ASP A 81 -24.27 -32.87 -22.22
C ASP A 81 -22.89 -32.19 -22.25
N LYS A 82 -22.21 -32.22 -23.40
CA LYS A 82 -20.95 -31.50 -23.63
C LYS A 82 -21.09 -29.98 -23.37
N TYR A 83 -22.17 -29.36 -23.84
CA TYR A 83 -22.45 -27.95 -23.61
C TYR A 83 -22.69 -27.63 -22.13
N GLN A 84 -23.53 -28.42 -21.44
CA GLN A 84 -23.80 -28.25 -20.01
C GLN A 84 -22.54 -28.41 -19.16
N LYS A 85 -21.71 -29.42 -19.42
CA LYS A 85 -20.42 -29.62 -18.75
C LYS A 85 -19.46 -28.46 -19.00
N ALA A 86 -19.39 -27.94 -20.23
CA ALA A 86 -18.59 -26.77 -20.56
C ALA A 86 -19.10 -25.48 -19.87
N GLN A 87 -20.42 -25.32 -19.77
CA GLN A 87 -21.06 -24.17 -19.11
C GLN A 87 -20.86 -24.19 -17.58
N LEU A 88 -21.01 -25.36 -16.95
CA LEU A 88 -20.72 -25.56 -15.52
C LEU A 88 -19.26 -25.22 -15.23
N LYS A 89 -18.32 -25.83 -15.96
CA LYS A 89 -16.90 -25.55 -15.80
C LYS A 89 -16.56 -24.07 -16.02
N ALA A 90 -17.13 -23.42 -17.01
CA ALA A 90 -16.91 -21.98 -17.23
C ALA A 90 -17.42 -21.12 -16.06
N GLY A 91 -18.47 -21.56 -15.36
CA GLY A 91 -18.94 -20.94 -14.12
C GLY A 91 -18.00 -21.19 -12.93
N GLU A 92 -17.45 -22.39 -12.79
CA GLU A 92 -16.46 -22.74 -11.76
C GLU A 92 -15.14 -21.97 -11.96
N ASP A 93 -14.63 -21.94 -13.19
CA ASP A 93 -13.42 -21.20 -13.59
C ASP A 93 -13.61 -19.69 -13.31
N LEU A 94 -14.77 -19.11 -13.70
CA LEU A 94 -15.11 -17.71 -13.42
C LEU A 94 -15.16 -17.44 -11.90
N ALA A 95 -15.85 -18.30 -11.14
CA ALA A 95 -15.96 -18.14 -9.68
C ALA A 95 -14.62 -18.34 -8.95
N SER A 96 -13.61 -19.00 -9.55
CA SER A 96 -12.23 -18.98 -9.03
C SER A 96 -11.55 -17.66 -9.30
N ILE A 97 -11.58 -17.20 -10.56
CA ILE A 97 -10.95 -15.95 -10.99
C ILE A 97 -11.53 -14.75 -10.24
N GLU A 98 -12.84 -14.72 -9.94
CA GLU A 98 -13.48 -13.68 -9.15
C GLU A 98 -13.00 -13.67 -7.68
N ARG A 99 -12.83 -14.84 -7.05
CA ARG A 99 -12.27 -14.96 -5.70
C ARG A 99 -10.80 -14.52 -5.65
N GLU A 100 -9.99 -14.94 -6.63
CA GLU A 100 -8.59 -14.54 -6.75
C GLU A 100 -8.46 -13.03 -6.99
N LEU A 101 -9.30 -12.44 -7.85
CA LEU A 101 -9.36 -11.00 -8.10
C LEU A 101 -9.79 -10.22 -6.85
N GLN A 102 -10.76 -10.72 -6.08
CA GLN A 102 -11.15 -10.13 -4.81
C GLN A 102 -10.02 -10.18 -3.78
N PHE A 103 -9.33 -11.33 -3.65
CA PHE A 103 -8.19 -11.51 -2.76
C PHE A 103 -7.04 -10.54 -3.09
N VAL A 104 -6.64 -10.45 -4.37
CA VAL A 104 -5.60 -9.52 -4.83
C VAL A 104 -5.98 -8.07 -4.55
N ARG A 105 -7.25 -7.68 -4.73
CA ARG A 105 -7.75 -6.34 -4.39
C ARG A 105 -7.69 -6.06 -2.88
N SER A 106 -8.05 -7.02 -2.02
CA SER A 106 -7.91 -6.86 -0.57
C SER A 106 -6.45 -6.77 -0.13
N GLN A 107 -5.54 -7.54 -0.73
CA GLN A 107 -4.11 -7.42 -0.46
C GLN A 107 -3.56 -6.05 -0.92
N GLN A 108 -3.99 -5.55 -2.08
CA GLN A 108 -3.59 -4.23 -2.58
C GLN A 108 -3.98 -3.10 -1.61
N GLU A 109 -5.23 -3.05 -1.16
CA GLU A 109 -5.67 -2.02 -0.21
C GLU A 109 -5.05 -2.22 1.19
N TYR A 110 -4.80 -3.45 1.62
CA TYR A 110 -4.05 -3.74 2.86
C TYR A 110 -2.63 -3.16 2.80
N TYR A 111 -1.84 -3.48 1.75
CA TYR A 111 -0.48 -2.94 1.64
C TYR A 111 -0.46 -1.42 1.49
N LYS A 112 -1.44 -0.84 0.79
CA LYS A 112 -1.61 0.61 0.64
C LYS A 112 -2.00 1.31 1.95
N SER A 113 -2.78 0.68 2.82
CA SER A 113 -2.97 1.14 4.21
C SER A 113 -1.65 1.05 4.97
N ARG A 114 -0.99 -0.11 4.90
CA ARG A 114 0.24 -0.36 5.66
C ARG A 114 1.40 0.55 5.27
N THR A 115 1.51 0.95 4.00
CA THR A 115 2.46 1.99 3.56
C THR A 115 2.18 3.32 4.25
N ARG A 116 0.92 3.77 4.30
CA ARG A 116 0.54 5.04 4.97
C ARG A 116 0.75 5.01 6.48
N GLU A 117 0.49 3.87 7.11
CA GLU A 117 0.81 3.64 8.53
C GLU A 117 2.32 3.80 8.76
N LEU A 118 3.15 3.20 7.92
CA LEU A 118 4.62 3.28 8.02
C LEU A 118 5.16 4.68 7.65
N GLU A 119 4.52 5.40 6.75
CA GLU A 119 4.81 6.81 6.44
C GLU A 119 4.53 7.70 7.66
N GLN A 120 3.36 7.53 8.30
CA GLN A 120 3.00 8.27 9.52
C GLN A 120 3.90 7.90 10.72
N ASP A 121 4.18 6.61 10.95
CA ASP A 121 5.10 6.15 11.99
C ASP A 121 6.49 6.79 11.82
N ASN A 122 6.94 6.98 10.57
CA ASN A 122 8.22 7.62 10.24
C ASN A 122 8.20 9.14 10.50
N ASP A 123 7.15 9.86 10.07
CA ASP A 123 6.97 11.29 10.37
C ASP A 123 7.01 11.57 11.87
N ASP A 124 6.32 10.76 12.68
CA ASP A 124 6.33 10.89 14.14
C ASP A 124 7.69 10.46 14.75
N LEU A 125 8.41 9.49 14.18
CA LEU A 125 9.78 9.16 14.58
C LEU A 125 10.76 10.32 14.30
N GLU A 126 10.75 10.90 13.11
CA GLU A 126 11.58 12.08 12.79
C GLU A 126 11.22 13.27 13.69
N ARG A 127 9.94 13.48 13.98
CA ARG A 127 9.47 14.54 14.89
C ARG A 127 10.01 14.35 16.30
N ASN A 128 9.99 13.12 16.81
CA ASN A 128 10.57 12.77 18.10
C ASN A 128 12.11 12.92 18.08
N GLU A 129 12.78 12.57 16.98
CA GLU A 129 14.22 12.77 16.82
C GLU A 129 14.61 14.25 16.85
N ARG A 130 13.87 15.11 16.13
CA ARG A 130 14.04 16.57 16.15
C ARG A 130 13.85 17.15 17.57
N ALA A 131 12.83 16.68 18.30
CA ALA A 131 12.58 17.10 19.67
C ALA A 131 13.68 16.63 20.64
N ALA A 132 14.15 15.40 20.51
CA ALA A 132 15.24 14.85 21.31
C ALA A 132 16.57 15.59 21.05
N LYS A 133 16.91 15.84 19.78
CA LYS A 133 18.08 16.66 19.39
C LYS A 133 18.00 18.07 19.98
N SER A 134 16.85 18.74 19.87
CA SER A 134 16.66 20.07 20.48
C SER A 134 16.83 20.04 22.00
N SER A 135 16.24 19.06 22.69
CA SER A 135 16.40 18.88 24.14
C SER A 135 17.85 18.59 24.54
N LEU A 136 18.60 17.85 23.73
CA LEU A 136 20.04 17.61 23.94
C LEU A 136 20.82 18.93 23.83
N THR A 137 20.61 19.71 22.77
CA THR A 137 21.33 20.99 22.58
C THR A 137 21.06 22.03 23.68
N ASP A 138 19.86 22.06 24.25
CA ASP A 138 19.54 22.90 25.43
C ASP A 138 20.28 22.42 26.69
N MET A 139 20.38 21.10 26.89
CA MET A 139 21.17 20.52 27.99
C MET A 139 22.69 20.74 27.81
N GLU A 140 23.21 20.63 26.58
CA GLU A 140 24.60 20.94 26.24
C GLU A 140 24.91 22.43 26.47
N PHE A 141 24.03 23.34 26.05
CA PHE A 141 24.19 24.78 26.29
C PHE A 141 24.17 25.12 27.79
N ARG A 142 23.26 24.51 28.57
CA ARG A 142 23.23 24.65 30.03
C ARG A 142 24.49 24.12 30.70
N LEU A 143 25.03 22.99 30.21
CA LEU A 143 26.28 22.41 30.72
C LEU A 143 27.48 23.32 30.43
N SER A 144 27.63 23.79 29.19
CA SER A 144 28.69 24.74 28.81
C SER A 144 28.64 26.01 29.66
N ARG A 145 27.45 26.60 29.85
CA ARG A 145 27.28 27.75 30.74
C ARG A 145 27.64 27.43 32.19
N ALA A 146 27.26 26.27 32.72
CA ALA A 146 27.63 25.87 34.08
C ALA A 146 29.15 25.66 34.24
N VAL A 147 29.84 25.22 33.19
CA VAL A 147 31.32 25.13 33.13
C VAL A 147 31.96 26.52 33.07
N GLU A 148 31.40 27.47 32.31
CA GLU A 148 31.83 28.87 32.30
C GLU A 148 31.67 29.54 33.67
N GLU A 149 30.50 29.39 34.31
CA GLU A 149 30.22 29.94 35.64
C GLU A 149 31.14 29.33 36.71
N ASN A 150 31.44 28.02 36.64
CA ASN A 150 32.39 27.35 37.53
C ASN A 150 33.85 27.82 37.29
N SER A 151 34.26 27.96 36.02
CA SER A 151 35.57 28.52 35.64
C SER A 151 35.77 29.94 36.18
N HIS A 152 34.73 30.77 36.11
CA HIS A 152 34.74 32.12 36.67
C HIS A 152 34.91 32.09 38.20
N LEU A 153 34.12 31.26 38.91
CA LEU A 153 34.22 31.10 40.37
C LEU A 153 35.59 30.56 40.82
N LEU A 154 36.20 29.65 40.06
CA LEU A 154 37.57 29.17 40.33
C LEU A 154 38.60 30.31 40.22
N SER A 155 38.45 31.20 39.24
CA SER A 155 39.30 32.40 39.09
C SER A 155 39.09 33.41 40.22
N GLU A 156 37.85 33.62 40.69
CA GLU A 156 37.57 34.44 41.88
C GLU A 156 38.20 33.84 43.14
N VAL A 157 38.11 32.51 43.33
CA VAL A 157 38.73 31.80 44.47
C VAL A 157 40.26 31.89 44.41
N GLN A 158 40.87 31.75 43.22
CA GLN A 158 42.30 31.94 43.03
C GLN A 158 42.74 33.38 43.35
N THR A 159 41.99 34.38 42.88
CA THR A 159 42.24 35.80 43.16
C THR A 159 42.11 36.09 44.66
N LYS A 160 41.09 35.54 45.31
CA LYS A 160 40.87 35.63 46.76
C LYS A 160 42.02 34.99 47.55
N LYS A 161 42.57 33.85 47.09
CA LYS A 161 43.75 33.23 47.71
C LYS A 161 44.96 34.17 47.65
N ILE A 162 45.28 34.71 46.48
CA ILE A 162 46.40 35.66 46.29
C ILE A 162 46.26 36.87 47.24
N LEU A 163 45.04 37.41 47.39
CA LEU A 163 44.76 38.50 48.33
C LEU A 163 44.90 38.10 49.80
N VAL A 164 44.60 36.85 50.18
CA VAL A 164 44.83 36.34 51.53
C VAL A 164 46.32 36.17 51.81
N ASP A 165 47.07 35.64 50.85
CA ASP A 165 48.53 35.44 50.95
C ASP A 165 49.25 36.81 51.08
N GLU A 166 48.88 37.81 50.29
CA GLU A 166 49.41 39.19 50.39
C GLU A 166 48.99 39.90 51.69
N VAL A 167 47.73 39.73 52.14
CA VAL A 167 47.30 40.25 53.45
C VAL A 167 48.03 39.58 54.60
N GLN A 168 48.43 38.31 54.47
CA GLN A 168 49.24 37.64 55.48
C GLN A 168 50.66 38.18 55.48
N ARG A 169 51.29 38.32 54.31
CA ARG A 169 52.59 38.97 54.15
C ARG A 169 52.62 40.38 54.77
N LEU A 170 51.64 41.23 54.46
CA LEU A 170 51.56 42.59 55.00
C LEU A 170 51.35 42.63 56.53
N LYS A 171 50.71 41.62 57.13
CA LYS A 171 50.66 41.49 58.59
C LYS A 171 52.01 41.12 59.18
N ASP A 172 52.79 40.30 58.48
CA ASP A 172 54.10 39.86 58.95
C ASP A 172 55.13 40.99 58.81
N GLU A 173 55.15 41.71 57.68
CA GLU A 173 55.90 42.97 57.52
C GLU A 173 55.51 44.02 58.60
N LEU A 174 54.21 44.10 58.99
CA LEU A 174 53.76 44.97 60.08
C LEU A 174 54.20 44.49 61.47
N LYS A 175 54.32 43.18 61.71
CA LYS A 175 54.91 42.64 62.96
C LYS A 175 56.38 42.99 63.03
N ASP A 176 57.12 42.80 61.93
CA ASP A 176 58.56 43.05 61.87
C ASP A 176 58.86 44.54 62.10
N LEU A 177 58.15 45.45 61.44
CA LEU A 177 58.24 46.90 61.69
C LEU A 177 57.88 47.28 63.14
N ASN A 178 56.96 46.56 63.78
CA ASN A 178 56.62 46.79 65.20
C ASN A 178 57.70 46.21 66.15
N LEU A 179 58.36 45.11 65.78
CA LEU A 179 59.54 44.60 66.48
C LEU A 179 60.70 45.59 66.37
N GLU A 180 60.98 46.12 65.18
CA GLU A 180 61.97 47.19 64.96
C GLU A 180 61.65 48.43 65.81
N LEU A 181 60.40 48.91 65.80
CA LEU A 181 59.95 50.05 66.60
C LEU A 181 60.17 49.82 68.10
N ASN A 182 59.93 48.59 68.60
CA ASN A 182 60.15 48.25 70.00
C ASN A 182 61.64 48.09 70.34
N VAL A 183 62.49 47.63 69.41
CA VAL A 183 63.95 47.64 69.54
C VAL A 183 64.50 49.07 69.55
N VAL A 184 63.97 49.98 68.71
CA VAL A 184 64.32 51.41 68.71
C VAL A 184 63.90 52.06 70.03
N ARG A 185 62.66 51.85 70.50
CA ARG A 185 62.22 52.33 71.83
C ARG A 185 63.11 51.82 72.96
N SER A 186 63.50 50.54 72.92
CA SER A 186 64.44 49.94 73.88
C SER A 186 65.82 50.61 73.82
N ARG A 187 66.36 50.90 72.63
CA ARG A 187 67.59 51.68 72.46
C ARG A 187 67.48 53.11 73.01
N ASN A 188 66.43 53.84 72.66
CA ASN A 188 66.24 55.23 73.11
C ASN A 188 65.95 55.33 74.63
N SER A 189 65.50 54.26 75.28
CA SER A 189 65.45 54.16 76.75
C SER A 189 66.80 53.91 77.44
N ARG A 190 67.89 53.72 76.69
CA ARG A 190 69.16 53.17 77.21
C ARG A 190 70.38 54.09 77.03
N VAL A 191 70.18 55.39 77.25
CA VAL A 191 71.24 56.41 77.38
C VAL A 191 71.39 56.75 78.87
N VAL A 192 72.14 55.96 79.67
CA VAL A 192 73.60 56.09 79.96
C VAL A 192 73.86 57.08 81.13
N PRO A 193 74.88 56.90 82.00
CA PRO A 193 75.96 55.89 82.07
C PRO A 193 75.82 54.94 83.30
N GLN A 194 76.72 54.05 83.74
CA GLN A 194 78.15 53.67 83.54
C GLN A 194 78.24 52.11 83.64
N ASN A 195 79.34 51.32 83.59
CA ASN A 195 80.72 51.24 83.04
C ASN A 195 81.27 49.85 83.57
N SER A 196 82.42 49.21 83.26
CA SER A 196 83.65 49.48 82.48
C SER A 196 84.33 48.12 82.13
N GLY A 197 85.22 48.07 81.14
CA GLY A 197 86.08 46.90 80.82
C GLY A 197 85.92 46.39 79.38
N LEU A 198 86.69 46.88 78.39
CA LEU A 198 88.02 46.36 77.98
C LEU A 198 87.97 44.88 77.54
N SER A 199 88.29 44.45 76.31
CA SER A 199 88.72 45.05 75.02
C SER A 199 88.44 44.00 73.92
N LYS A 200 88.55 44.15 72.59
CA LYS A 200 88.96 45.14 71.54
C LYS A 200 88.35 44.58 70.22
N SER A 201 88.17 45.21 69.05
CA SER A 201 88.36 46.54 68.42
C SER A 201 87.36 46.57 67.21
N SER A 202 87.27 47.48 66.22
CA SER A 202 88.18 48.49 65.65
C SER A 202 87.38 49.63 64.96
N ALA A 203 87.97 50.29 63.96
CA ALA A 203 87.39 51.36 63.13
C ALA A 203 86.29 50.87 62.14
N ASN A 204 85.45 51.72 61.55
CA ASN A 204 85.52 53.20 61.48
C ASN A 204 84.14 53.89 61.57
N ILE A 205 84.13 55.21 61.80
CA ILE A 205 82.92 56.03 62.04
C ILE A 205 82.75 57.09 60.94
N ASP A 206 81.51 57.36 60.55
CA ASP A 206 81.06 58.74 60.29
C ASP A 206 79.74 58.98 61.05
N ALA A 207 79.50 60.22 61.51
CA ALA A 207 78.43 60.51 62.47
C ALA A 207 77.96 61.98 62.43
N GLY A 208 76.65 62.18 62.34
CA GLY A 208 76.01 63.41 62.79
C GLY A 208 74.82 63.90 61.94
N ASN A 209 73.60 63.65 62.43
CA ASN A 209 72.85 64.74 63.08
C ASN A 209 71.82 64.16 64.08
N GLY A 210 71.39 64.98 65.05
CA GLY A 210 70.54 64.53 66.16
C GLY A 210 69.12 64.15 65.75
N GLU A 211 68.57 63.13 66.41
CA GLU A 211 67.20 62.66 66.24
C GLU A 211 66.20 63.74 66.68
N ASN A 212 65.56 64.42 65.73
CA ASN A 212 64.52 65.39 66.02
C ASN A 212 63.13 64.71 65.95
N PRO A 213 62.47 64.42 67.08
CA PRO A 213 61.34 63.47 67.12
C PRO A 213 60.14 63.92 66.28
N ALA A 214 59.97 65.22 66.07
CA ALA A 214 58.92 65.76 65.19
C ALA A 214 59.02 65.25 63.74
N ARG A 215 60.24 65.03 63.20
CA ARG A 215 60.43 64.48 61.85
C ARG A 215 60.06 63.00 61.78
N MET A 216 60.46 62.21 62.78
CA MET A 216 60.12 60.79 62.83
C MET A 216 58.60 60.58 62.95
N VAL A 217 57.91 61.40 63.74
CA VAL A 217 56.44 61.42 63.81
C VAL A 217 55.81 61.84 62.48
N HIS A 218 56.37 62.84 61.79
CA HIS A 218 55.89 63.27 60.48
C HIS A 218 56.02 62.17 59.40
N ASP A 219 57.13 61.45 59.37
CA ASP A 219 57.33 60.34 58.42
C ASP A 219 56.43 59.14 58.74
N ILE A 220 56.20 58.84 60.02
CA ILE A 220 55.21 57.84 60.45
C ILE A 220 53.79 58.27 60.01
N MET A 221 53.39 59.52 60.26
CA MET A 221 52.09 60.04 59.79
C MET A 221 51.96 60.02 58.26
N SER A 222 53.05 60.29 57.54
CA SER A 222 53.06 60.26 56.07
C SER A 222 52.90 58.83 55.54
N ARG A 223 53.57 57.85 56.15
CA ARG A 223 53.40 56.42 55.84
C ARG A 223 52.01 55.91 56.24
N VAL A 224 51.43 56.36 57.35
CA VAL A 224 50.05 56.06 57.73
C VAL A 224 49.07 56.62 56.68
N LYS A 225 49.28 57.84 56.19
CA LYS A 225 48.48 58.42 55.10
C LYS A 225 48.54 57.63 53.79
N ASP A 226 49.72 57.09 53.42
CA ASP A 226 49.84 56.20 52.26
C ASP A 226 49.15 54.84 52.49
N LEU A 227 49.24 54.28 53.69
CA LEU A 227 48.51 53.07 54.06
C LEU A 227 46.98 53.29 54.07
N GLU A 228 46.49 54.45 54.53
CA GLU A 228 45.08 54.83 54.46
C GLU A 228 44.60 55.03 53.01
N SER A 229 45.43 55.68 52.18
CA SER A 229 45.22 55.80 50.72
C SER A 229 45.09 54.42 50.06
N ARG A 230 46.03 53.51 50.33
CA ARG A 230 46.03 52.15 49.79
C ARG A 230 44.87 51.30 50.34
N LEU A 231 44.47 51.49 51.60
CA LEU A 231 43.30 50.84 52.20
C LEU A 231 41.99 51.36 51.59
N ALA A 232 41.90 52.66 51.28
CA ALA A 232 40.77 53.23 50.55
C ALA A 232 40.71 52.67 49.11
N GLY A 233 41.85 52.58 48.43
CA GLY A 233 41.99 51.95 47.10
C GLY A 233 41.70 50.44 47.09
N ALA A 234 41.84 49.74 48.22
CA ALA A 234 41.36 48.37 48.38
C ALA A 234 39.85 48.33 48.60
N ARG A 235 39.30 49.22 49.44
CA ARG A 235 37.85 49.33 49.70
C ARG A 235 37.06 49.62 48.43
N THR A 236 37.50 50.56 47.58
CA THR A 236 36.81 50.87 46.31
C THR A 236 36.77 49.69 45.32
N LYS A 237 37.71 48.75 45.39
CA LYS A 237 37.70 47.49 44.61
C LYS A 237 36.78 46.43 45.22
N VAL A 238 36.52 46.47 46.53
CA VAL A 238 35.67 45.51 47.25
C VAL A 238 34.19 45.91 47.24
N THR A 239 33.86 47.21 47.30
CA THR A 239 32.46 47.70 47.32
C THR A 239 31.57 47.14 46.20
N PRO A 240 32.02 47.03 44.93
CA PRO A 240 31.20 46.46 43.85
C PRO A 240 30.82 44.99 44.06
N LEU A 241 31.72 44.20 44.69
CA LEU A 241 31.53 42.77 44.94
C LEU A 241 30.51 42.50 46.04
N ILE A 242 30.40 43.41 47.02
CA ILE A 242 29.35 43.34 48.06
C ILE A 242 27.98 43.71 47.46
N GLY A 243 27.94 44.66 46.52
CA GLY A 243 26.71 45.10 45.87
C GLY A 243 26.12 44.14 44.81
N SER A 244 26.90 43.22 44.23
CA SER A 244 26.43 42.30 43.19
C SER A 244 25.49 41.20 43.71
N SER A 245 25.65 40.81 44.98
CA SER A 245 24.95 39.69 45.63
C SER A 245 23.42 39.74 45.47
N GLY A 246 22.81 40.93 45.48
CA GLY A 246 21.36 41.11 45.34
C GLY A 246 20.77 40.68 43.99
N LYS A 247 21.57 40.50 42.93
CA LYS A 247 21.07 40.19 41.58
C LYS A 247 20.68 38.72 41.37
N TYR A 248 21.18 37.81 42.21
CA TYR A 248 20.95 36.36 42.04
C TYR A 248 19.57 35.88 42.54
N ALA A 249 18.96 36.62 43.48
CA ALA A 249 17.64 36.30 44.03
C ALA A 249 16.51 36.21 42.97
N THR A 250 16.59 37.02 41.91
CA THR A 250 15.52 37.13 40.90
C THR A 250 15.43 35.94 39.94
N VAL A 251 16.48 35.11 39.85
CA VAL A 251 16.55 34.00 38.88
C VAL A 251 15.72 32.79 39.36
N HIS A 252 15.84 32.43 40.65
CA HIS A 252 15.10 31.30 41.24
C HIS A 252 13.57 31.46 41.13
N ALA A 253 13.06 32.70 41.16
CA ALA A 253 11.62 33.01 41.03
C ALA A 253 11.01 32.72 39.65
N ARG A 254 11.83 32.50 38.60
CA ARG A 254 11.36 32.14 37.25
C ARG A 254 11.39 30.62 36.99
N LEU A 255 12.30 29.89 37.64
CA LEU A 255 12.43 28.44 37.44
C LEU A 255 11.24 27.64 37.99
N ALA A 256 10.47 28.22 38.93
CA ALA A 256 9.30 27.59 39.54
C ALA A 256 8.02 27.61 38.68
N ARG A 257 8.00 28.27 37.50
CA ARG A 257 6.74 28.57 36.77
C ARG A 257 6.47 27.75 35.51
N ASN A 258 7.43 26.97 35.01
CA ASN A 258 7.23 26.04 33.89
C ASN A 258 7.27 24.58 34.38
N ARG A 259 6.15 24.10 34.95
CA ARG A 259 5.91 22.67 35.24
C ARG A 259 4.48 22.26 34.88
N THR A 260 4.18 22.28 33.58
CA THR A 260 2.96 21.71 32.98
C THR A 260 3.33 20.70 31.90
N ILE A 261 4.03 19.64 32.29
CA ILE A 261 4.11 18.42 31.49
C ILE A 261 2.80 17.68 31.70
N ALA A 262 1.98 17.57 30.66
CA ALA A 262 0.76 16.77 30.72
C ALA A 262 1.11 15.28 30.58
N SER A 263 0.87 14.50 31.64
CA SER A 263 1.00 13.03 31.56
C SER A 263 -0.18 12.43 30.79
N PRO A 264 0.03 11.37 30.00
CA PRO A 264 -1.05 10.69 29.29
C PRO A 264 -1.99 10.00 30.27
N LYS A 265 -3.30 10.06 30.00
CA LYS A 265 -4.33 9.46 30.84
C LYS A 265 -4.94 8.25 30.14
N SER A 266 -4.47 7.05 30.50
CA SER A 266 -5.14 5.81 30.14
C SER A 266 -6.44 5.65 30.92
N LEU A 267 -7.49 5.15 30.26
CA LEU A 267 -8.70 4.64 30.89
C LEU A 267 -9.46 3.77 29.87
N ALA A 268 -9.79 2.54 30.26
CA ALA A 268 -10.64 1.66 29.46
C ALA A 268 -12.12 1.83 29.85
N GLY A 269 -13.04 1.62 28.92
CA GLY A 269 -14.48 1.65 29.17
C GLY A 269 -15.27 1.10 27.97
N SER A 270 -16.07 0.05 28.19
CA SER A 270 -16.74 -0.72 27.13
C SER A 270 -18.26 -0.56 27.16
N HIS A 271 -18.85 -0.19 26.01
CA HIS A 271 -20.24 -0.44 25.60
C HIS A 271 -20.23 -0.47 24.05
N HIS A 272 -20.57 -1.50 23.25
CA HIS A 272 -21.54 -2.61 23.28
C HIS A 272 -22.89 -2.29 22.60
N ALA A 273 -23.33 -3.17 21.67
CA ALA A 273 -24.47 -3.08 20.73
C ALA A 273 -24.38 -1.93 19.69
N ASP A 274 -24.47 -2.12 18.36
CA ASP A 274 -25.33 -2.92 17.46
C ASP A 274 -26.56 -2.15 16.93
N SER A 275 -26.58 -1.94 15.61
CA SER A 275 -27.81 -1.77 14.80
C SER A 275 -27.47 -1.77 13.30
N LEU A 276 -28.20 -2.59 12.54
CA LEU A 276 -28.22 -2.59 11.08
C LEU A 276 -28.80 -1.27 10.53
N GLN A 277 -28.20 -0.70 9.48
CA GLN A 277 -29.02 -0.15 8.40
C GLN A 277 -28.35 -0.07 7.03
N ARG A 278 -29.12 -0.47 6.02
CA ARG A 278 -28.80 -0.47 4.59
C ARG A 278 -29.46 0.77 3.95
N PRO A 279 -28.82 1.43 2.98
CA PRO A 279 -29.56 2.19 1.97
C PRO A 279 -29.46 1.51 0.61
N THR A 280 -30.59 1.03 0.10
CA THR A 280 -30.80 0.90 -1.34
C THR A 280 -31.19 2.27 -1.90
N ASN A 281 -30.68 2.63 -3.08
CA ASN A 281 -31.53 3.20 -4.12
C ASN A 281 -30.86 3.16 -5.51
N LEU A 282 -31.67 3.32 -6.54
CA LEU A 282 -31.34 3.06 -7.95
C LEU A 282 -31.22 4.35 -8.77
N ARG A 283 -30.30 4.34 -9.74
CA ARG A 283 -30.48 4.82 -11.13
C ARG A 283 -31.01 6.26 -11.34
N SER A 284 -30.21 7.13 -11.96
CA SER A 284 -30.33 7.43 -13.41
C SER A 284 -29.35 8.52 -13.90
N LEU A 285 -29.03 8.49 -15.21
CA LEU A 285 -28.53 9.60 -16.07
C LEU A 285 -27.17 10.26 -15.70
N VAL A 286 -26.39 10.92 -16.57
CA VAL A 286 -26.01 10.86 -18.00
C VAL A 286 -25.26 12.18 -18.31
N SER A 287 -24.23 12.14 -19.16
CA SER A 287 -23.46 13.30 -19.70
C SER A 287 -22.53 14.09 -18.75
N GLY A 288 -21.42 14.61 -19.28
CA GLY A 288 -20.69 15.76 -18.67
C GLY A 288 -19.15 15.69 -18.56
N GLU A 289 -18.46 15.82 -19.69
CA GLU A 289 -17.13 16.46 -19.89
C GLU A 289 -16.07 16.57 -18.75
N GLY A 290 -14.93 15.90 -18.96
CA GLY A 290 -13.68 16.62 -19.27
C GLY A 290 -12.80 17.22 -18.15
N ARG A 291 -11.87 16.42 -17.60
CA ARG A 291 -10.48 16.73 -17.15
C ARG A 291 -9.89 15.45 -16.52
N GLY A 292 -8.63 15.06 -16.71
CA GLY A 292 -7.57 15.67 -17.51
C GLY A 292 -6.18 15.64 -16.84
N VAL A 293 -5.76 14.51 -16.25
CA VAL A 293 -4.45 14.36 -15.57
C VAL A 293 -3.86 12.97 -15.83
N ASP A 294 -2.57 12.96 -16.21
CA ASP A 294 -1.53 11.92 -16.23
C ASP A 294 -1.80 10.46 -16.66
N MET A 295 -1.04 10.07 -17.69
CA MET A 295 -0.82 8.69 -18.12
C MET A 295 0.21 7.98 -17.22
N HIS A 296 -0.13 6.79 -16.74
CA HIS A 296 0.84 5.73 -16.45
C HIS A 296 0.50 4.52 -17.30
N GLN A 297 1.47 4.06 -18.11
CA GLN A 297 1.24 3.00 -19.09
C GLN A 297 1.15 1.62 -18.41
N PRO A 298 0.06 0.85 -18.60
CA PRO A 298 0.03 -0.55 -18.19
C PRO A 298 0.91 -1.40 -19.14
N SER A 299 1.53 -2.45 -18.59
CA SER A 299 2.47 -3.31 -19.34
C SER A 299 1.85 -3.92 -20.60
N THR A 300 2.42 -3.56 -21.75
CA THR A 300 1.95 -3.94 -23.11
C THR A 300 1.86 -5.45 -23.34
N VAL A 301 2.60 -6.25 -22.57
CA VAL A 301 2.67 -7.71 -22.73
C VAL A 301 1.35 -8.40 -22.37
N GLY A 302 0.58 -7.85 -21.42
CA GLY A 302 -0.68 -8.46 -20.97
C GLY A 302 -1.83 -8.35 -21.98
N SER A 303 -1.95 -7.20 -22.65
CA SER A 303 -3.10 -6.92 -23.56
C SER A 303 -3.10 -7.85 -24.78
N THR A 304 -1.92 -8.06 -25.37
CA THR A 304 -1.78 -8.80 -26.64
C THR A 304 -2.27 -10.24 -26.57
N LEU A 305 -2.11 -10.93 -25.43
CA LEU A 305 -2.58 -12.31 -25.27
C LEU A 305 -4.11 -12.39 -25.15
N VAL A 306 -4.74 -11.42 -24.48
CA VAL A 306 -6.20 -11.31 -24.39
C VAL A 306 -6.79 -10.93 -25.74
N GLU A 307 -6.18 -9.98 -26.45
CA GLU A 307 -6.56 -9.59 -27.82
C GLU A 307 -6.43 -10.75 -28.80
N GLN A 308 -5.34 -11.53 -28.76
CA GLN A 308 -5.20 -12.74 -29.59
C GLN A 308 -6.28 -13.78 -29.30
N ARG A 309 -6.66 -13.99 -28.02
CA ARG A 309 -7.76 -14.89 -27.64
C ARG A 309 -9.10 -14.37 -28.15
N LEU A 310 -9.36 -13.06 -28.06
CA LEU A 310 -10.56 -12.43 -28.61
C LEU A 310 -10.63 -12.53 -30.14
N ALA A 311 -9.50 -12.29 -30.83
CA ALA A 311 -9.39 -12.39 -32.28
C ALA A 311 -9.67 -13.84 -32.76
N LYS A 312 -9.07 -14.84 -32.10
CA LYS A 312 -9.34 -16.27 -32.38
C LYS A 312 -10.80 -16.64 -32.11
N SER A 313 -11.42 -16.13 -31.03
CA SER A 313 -12.85 -16.34 -30.76
C SER A 313 -13.77 -15.67 -31.79
N ARG A 314 -13.38 -14.51 -32.33
CA ARG A 314 -14.11 -13.84 -33.43
C ARG A 314 -13.99 -14.61 -34.75
N LEU A 315 -12.80 -15.09 -35.08
CA LEU A 315 -12.56 -15.89 -36.29
C LEU A 315 -13.39 -17.17 -36.29
N ALA A 316 -13.33 -17.95 -35.19
CA ALA A 316 -14.09 -19.19 -35.06
C ALA A 316 -15.62 -19.00 -35.18
N ARG A 317 -16.17 -17.88 -34.68
CA ARG A 317 -17.59 -17.53 -34.86
C ARG A 317 -17.92 -17.21 -36.32
N SER A 318 -17.04 -16.48 -37.01
CA SER A 318 -17.19 -16.15 -38.44
C SER A 318 -17.16 -17.41 -39.31
N GLU A 319 -16.22 -18.33 -39.06
CA GLU A 319 -16.12 -19.62 -39.75
C GLU A 319 -17.36 -20.49 -39.49
N MET A 320 -17.86 -20.54 -38.26
CA MET A 320 -19.10 -21.24 -37.92
C MET A 320 -20.31 -20.65 -38.66
N GLN A 321 -20.44 -19.32 -38.73
CA GLN A 321 -21.50 -18.65 -39.48
C GLN A 321 -21.41 -18.93 -40.99
N GLN A 322 -20.21 -18.92 -41.58
CA GLN A 322 -20.03 -19.30 -42.98
C GLN A 322 -20.36 -20.77 -43.26
N ARG A 323 -20.09 -21.69 -42.32
CA ARG A 323 -20.47 -23.10 -42.45
C ARG A 323 -21.99 -23.30 -42.41
N MET A 324 -22.69 -22.61 -41.49
CA MET A 324 -24.16 -22.61 -41.43
C MET A 324 -24.79 -22.08 -42.72
N ALA A 325 -24.36 -20.91 -43.20
CA ALA A 325 -24.88 -20.31 -44.43
C ALA A 325 -24.62 -21.20 -45.68
N ARG A 326 -23.50 -21.93 -45.71
CA ARG A 326 -23.21 -22.91 -46.77
C ARG A 326 -24.09 -24.16 -46.69
N SER A 327 -24.48 -24.63 -45.50
CA SER A 327 -25.42 -25.74 -45.37
C SER A 327 -26.84 -25.38 -45.82
N GLU A 328 -27.33 -24.19 -45.47
CA GLU A 328 -28.68 -23.73 -45.86
C GLU A 328 -28.86 -23.64 -47.39
N LEU A 329 -27.81 -23.21 -48.10
CA LEU A 329 -27.75 -23.17 -49.57
C LEU A 329 -27.80 -24.54 -50.25
N HIS A 330 -27.58 -25.64 -49.52
CA HIS A 330 -27.64 -27.01 -50.06
C HIS A 330 -28.96 -27.73 -49.77
N THR A 331 -29.88 -27.10 -49.03
CA THR A 331 -31.18 -27.68 -48.64
C THR A 331 -32.39 -27.17 -49.44
N VAL A 332 -32.17 -26.43 -50.54
CA VAL A 332 -33.26 -26.02 -51.45
C VAL A 332 -33.75 -27.24 -52.24
N PRO A 333 -35.00 -27.71 -52.09
CA PRO A 333 -35.51 -28.83 -52.87
C PRO A 333 -35.74 -28.39 -54.32
N GLN A 334 -35.16 -29.11 -55.28
CA GLN A 334 -35.55 -28.95 -56.68
C GLN A 334 -37.02 -29.38 -56.84
N ARG A 335 -37.94 -28.41 -56.98
CA ARG A 335 -39.28 -28.69 -57.51
C ARG A 335 -39.12 -29.25 -58.91
N ARG A 336 -39.32 -30.57 -59.06
CA ARG A 336 -39.65 -31.14 -60.37
C ARG A 336 -40.89 -30.40 -60.88
N GLN A 337 -40.79 -29.87 -62.09
CA GLN A 337 -41.97 -29.46 -62.85
C GLN A 337 -42.67 -30.74 -63.34
N ALA A 338 -44.00 -30.68 -63.42
CA ALA A 338 -44.87 -31.72 -63.95
C ALA A 338 -45.50 -31.19 -65.25
#